data_AF-A0A377B6A5-F1
#
_entry.id   AF-A0A377B6A5-F1
#
_cell.length_a   1.000
_cell.length_b   1.000
_cell.length_c   1.000
_cell.angle_alpha   90.00
_cell.angle_beta   90.00
_cell.angle_gamma   90.00
#
_symmetry.space_group_name_H-M   'P 1'
#
loop_
_entity.id
_entity.type
_entity.pdbx_description
1 polymer ?
#
loop_
_entity_poly.entity_id
_entity_poly.type
_entity_poly.pdbx_seq_one_letter_code
_entity_poly.pdbx_strand_id
1 'polypeptide(L)' 'MDPHLEITEIADRTLRAGGPALLFENPKGYSMPVLCNLFGTPKRVAMGMGQEDVSALREVVNYWRF' A
#
# COMPACT_ATOMS: atom_id res chain seq x y z
N MET A 1 -13.37 12.98 6.18
CA MET A 1 -13.20 11.53 6.15
C MET A 1 -13.42 11.01 7.55
N ASP A 2 -14.53 10.29 7.72
CA ASP A 2 -14.77 9.50 8.92
C ASP A 2 -13.82 8.28 8.92
N PRO A 3 -12.99 8.07 9.95
CA PRO A 3 -12.12 6.90 10.03
C PRO A 3 -12.88 5.58 10.03
N HIS A 4 -14.15 5.60 10.44
CA HIS A 4 -14.99 4.41 10.53
C HIS A 4 -15.71 4.19 9.18
N LEU A 5 -15.31 3.13 8.46
CA LEU A 5 -15.90 2.63 7.20
C LEU A 5 -15.62 3.44 5.91
N GLU A 6 -15.50 4.77 5.93
CA GLU A 6 -15.21 5.54 4.69
C GLU A 6 -13.79 5.29 4.15
N ILE A 7 -12.79 5.26 5.03
CA ILE A 7 -11.38 5.07 4.62
C ILE A 7 -11.16 3.67 4.04
N THR A 8 -11.78 2.65 4.63
CA THR A 8 -11.67 1.26 4.17
C THR A 8 -12.27 1.07 2.78
N GLU A 9 -13.42 1.67 2.49
CA GLU A 9 -14.07 1.57 1.18
C GLU A 9 -13.27 2.27 0.07
N ILE A 10 -12.69 3.44 0.37
CA ILE A 10 -11.82 4.16 -0.58
C ILE A 10 -10.52 3.37 -0.82
N ALA A 11 -9.96 2.76 0.22
CA ALA A 11 -8.78 1.91 0.10
C ALA A 11 -9.05 0.65 -0.73
N ASP A 12 -10.18 -0.05 -0.51
CA ASP A 12 -10.52 -1.27 -1.26
C ASP A 12 -10.76 -0.99 -2.75
N ARG A 13 -11.51 0.06 -3.09
CA ARG A 13 -11.71 0.47 -4.49
C ARG A 13 -10.40 0.86 -5.17
N THR A 14 -9.53 1.58 -4.47
CA THR A 14 -8.23 2.00 -5.01
C THR A 14 -7.32 0.79 -5.22
N LEU A 15 -7.30 -0.16 -4.28
CA LEU A 15 -6.52 -1.39 -4.40
C LEU A 15 -7.00 -2.25 -5.57
N ARG A 16 -8.32 -2.45 -5.73
CA ARG A 16 -8.89 -3.20 -6.86
C ARG A 16 -8.61 -2.56 -8.22
N ALA A 17 -8.55 -1.23 -8.28
CA ALA A 17 -8.21 -0.49 -9.48
C ALA A 17 -6.69 -0.41 -9.75
N GLY A 18 -5.84 -0.97 -8.88
CA GLY A 18 -4.38 -0.82 -8.98
C GLY A 18 -3.91 0.63 -8.77
N GLY A 19 -4.70 1.44 -8.08
CA GLY A 19 -4.51 2.87 -7.90
C GLY A 19 -3.32 3.26 -7.02
N PRO A 20 -3.07 4.57 -6.84
CA PRO A 20 -1.92 5.10 -6.11
C PRO A 20 -1.95 4.76 -4.62
N ALA A 21 -0.81 4.94 -3.94
CA ALA A 21 -0.80 5.00 -2.48
C ALA A 21 -1.68 6.19 -2.02
N LEU A 22 -2.34 6.05 -0.88
CA LEU A 22 -3.28 7.03 -0.37
C LEU A 22 -2.71 7.63 0.92
N LEU A 23 -2.50 8.94 0.93
CA LEU A 23 -2.13 9.68 2.14
C LEU A 23 -3.32 10.52 2.57
N PHE A 24 -3.88 10.21 3.73
CA PHE A 24 -4.95 10.98 4.36
C PHE A 24 -4.32 11.94 5.37
N GLU A 25 -4.18 13.20 4.97
CA GLU A 25 -3.47 14.23 5.74
C GLU A 25 -4.30 14.85 6.88
N ASN A 26 -5.63 14.74 6.82
CA ASN A 26 -6.53 15.31 7.82
C ASN A 26 -7.67 14.34 8.19
N PRO A 27 -7.36 13.22 8.88
CA PRO A 27 -8.38 12.34 9.43
C PRO A 27 -9.19 13.07 10.51
N LYS A 28 -10.53 13.00 10.45
CA LYS A 28 -11.37 13.67 11.46
C LYS A 28 -11.06 13.11 12.86
N GLY A 29 -10.73 14.00 13.79
CA GLY A 29 -10.47 13.65 15.20
C GLY A 29 -9.03 13.23 15.51
N TYR A 30 -8.13 13.23 14.52
CA TYR A 30 -6.72 12.84 14.71
C TYR A 30 -5.79 13.83 14.00
N SER A 31 -4.65 14.12 14.61
CA SER A 31 -3.61 14.99 14.03
C SER A 31 -2.52 14.23 13.27
N MET A 32 -2.49 12.89 13.38
CA MET A 32 -1.51 12.06 12.70
C MET A 32 -2.03 11.65 11.31
N PRO A 33 -1.28 11.93 10.22
CA PRO A 33 -1.64 11.47 8.88
C PRO A 33 -1.67 9.94 8.77
N VAL A 34 -2.58 9.41 7.94
CA VAL A 34 -2.71 7.96 7.71
C VAL A 34 -2.30 7.63 6.28
N LEU A 35 -1.26 6.81 6.12
CA LEU A 35 -0.80 6.30 4.82
C LEU A 35 -1.34 4.88 4.61
N CYS A 36 -2.06 4.66 3.51
CA CYS A 36 -2.62 3.37 3.12
C CYS A 36 -2.24 3.02 1.67
N ASN A 37 -2.43 1.75 1.29
CA ASN A 37 -2.18 1.25 -0.07
C ASN A 37 -0.72 1.42 -0.58
N LEU A 38 0.24 1.65 0.32
CA LEU A 38 1.66 1.84 -0.01
C LEU A 38 2.21 0.65 -0.83
N PHE A 39 1.88 -0.57 -0.40
CA PHE A 39 2.30 -1.82 -1.06
C PHE A 39 1.21 -2.45 -1.94
N GLY A 40 0.21 -1.67 -2.37
CA GLY A 40 -0.94 -2.17 -3.14
C GLY A 40 -0.66 -2.68 -4.55
N THR A 41 0.59 -2.59 -5.03
CA THR A 41 0.99 -3.15 -6.33
C THR A 41 2.34 -3.86 -6.21
N PRO A 42 2.59 -4.94 -6.98
CA PRO A 42 3.87 -5.64 -6.96
C PRO A 42 5.07 -4.71 -7.20
N LYS A 43 4.93 -3.72 -8.08
CA LYS A 43 5.97 -2.71 -8.34
C LYS A 43 6.31 -1.88 -7.10
N ARG A 44 5.31 -1.46 -6.31
CA ARG A 44 5.56 -0.72 -5.05
C ARG A 44 6.16 -1.60 -3.95
N VAL A 45 5.83 -2.88 -3.94
CA VAL A 45 6.51 -3.87 -3.06
C VAL A 45 7.98 -3.98 -3.42
N ALA A 46 8.31 -4.11 -4.71
CA ALA A 46 9.71 -4.19 -5.17
C ALA A 46 10.51 -2.95 -4.72
N MET A 47 9.97 -1.74 -4.95
CA MET A 47 10.61 -0.49 -4.54
C MET A 47 10.83 -0.42 -3.01
N GLY A 48 9.87 -0.90 -2.21
CA GLY A 48 10.01 -0.95 -0.75
C GLY A 48 11.08 -1.93 -0.26
N MET A 49 11.41 -2.94 -1.06
CA MET A 49 12.47 -3.91 -0.78
C MET A 49 13.81 -3.52 -1.42
N GLY A 50 13.92 -2.28 -1.93
CA GLY A 50 15.14 -1.77 -2.57
C GLY A 50 15.40 -2.34 -3.96
N GLN A 51 14.38 -2.90 -4.62
CA GLN A 51 14.47 -3.51 -5.94
C GLN A 51 13.68 -2.70 -6.96
N GLU A 52 14.19 -2.58 -8.18
CA GLU A 52 13.51 -1.81 -9.23
C GLU A 52 12.43 -2.61 -9.98
N ASP A 53 12.50 -3.95 -9.94
CA ASP A 53 11.64 -4.86 -10.71
C ASP A 53 11.02 -5.99 -9.86
N VAL A 54 9.80 -6.39 -10.22
CA VAL A 54 9.01 -7.46 -9.56
C VAL A 54 9.64 -8.84 -9.73
N SER A 55 10.42 -9.06 -10.78
CA SER A 55 11.20 -10.29 -11.00
C SER A 55 12.18 -10.58 -9.86
N ALA A 56 12.78 -9.54 -9.26
CA ALA A 56 13.63 -9.67 -8.08
C ALA A 56 12.85 -10.16 -6.85
N LEU A 57 11.55 -9.84 -6.73
CA LEU A 57 10.72 -10.37 -5.62
C LEU A 57 10.53 -11.88 -5.69
N ARG A 58 10.46 -12.46 -6.91
CA ARG A 58 10.38 -13.93 -7.05
C ARG A 58 11.63 -14.61 -6.51
N GLU A 59 12.81 -14.03 -6.75
CA GLU A 59 14.06 -14.56 -6.22
C GLU A 59 14.13 -14.42 -4.70
N VAL A 60 13.74 -13.27 -4.14
CA VAL A 60 13.68 -13.06 -2.68
C VAL A 60 12.69 -14.05 -2.03
N VAL A 61 11.48 -14.20 -2.56
CA VAL A 61 10.50 -15.15 -2.00
C VAL A 61 11.01 -16.59 -2.06
N ASN A 62 11.74 -16.97 -3.10
CA ASN A 62 12.35 -18.29 -3.20
C ASN A 62 13.52 -18.48 -2.22
N TYR A 63 14.28 -17.41 -1.92
CA TYR A 63 15.39 -17.46 -0.96
C TYR A 63 14.94 -17.53 0.51
N TRP A 64 13.78 -16.96 0.82
CA TRP A 64 13.21 -16.92 2.18
C TRP A 64 12.30 -18.12 2.50
N ARG A 65 12.18 -19.09 1.59
CA ARG A 65 11.41 -20.31 1.78
C ARG A 65 12.35 -21.42 2.30
N PHE A 66 12.47 -21.50 3.64
CA PHE A 66 13.01 -22.68 4.33
C PHE A 66 11.94 -23.78 4.42
#